data_AF-B8ID34-F1
#
_entry.id   AF-B8ID34-F1
#
_cell.length_a   1.000
_cell.length_b   1.000
_cell.length_c   1.000
_cell.angle_alpha   90.00
_cell.angle_beta   90.00
_cell.angle_gamma   90.00
#
_symmetry.space_group_name_H-M   'P 1'
#
loop_
_entity.id
_entity.type
_entity.pdbx_description
1 polymer ?
#
loop_
_entity_poly.entity_id
_entity_poly.type
_entity_poly.pdbx_seq_one_letter_code
_entity_poly.pdbx_strand_id
1 'polypeptide(L)'
;MTGRAQLYASLSLIALKLEDGSSRPLPSDRNHLRVMDLATGLGLLGGASVVIVLILIDGGNFAAYFDKHALIVIFGGATAATMLRFPFSVIVHGVPMGLRYAFTMRSVKPRDLIEEITRIAEVVRKSGPMALENLEVSDPFLAQGVRYIADGYDREFIRDTMERDRDNFLMHLEEGSKVYRAFGDCAPAWGMIGTILGMVTMFANMSDPSKLGPAMATALLATLYGALIANMIALPIADKLHVKLEEEDVSRSLVIDGILLIRDAKSASLVREMLIAYLPHNTREEFTAEAA
;
A
#
# COMPACT_ATOMS: atom_id res chain seq x y z
N MET A 1 -34.88 -5.75 63.31
CA MET A 1 -34.21 -4.53 62.82
C MET A 1 -33.15 -4.80 61.72
N THR A 2 -33.02 -6.03 61.20
CA THR A 2 -31.89 -6.44 60.34
C THR A 2 -32.16 -6.41 58.83
N GLY A 3 -33.43 -6.31 58.39
CA GLY A 3 -33.79 -6.36 56.97
C GLY A 3 -33.71 -5.03 56.22
N ARG A 4 -33.91 -3.89 56.88
CA ARG A 4 -33.84 -2.57 56.23
C ARG A 4 -32.40 -2.16 55.90
N ALA A 5 -31.43 -2.48 56.76
CA ALA A 5 -30.02 -2.15 56.53
C ALA A 5 -29.43 -2.90 55.31
N GLN A 6 -29.82 -4.16 55.08
CA GLN A 6 -29.41 -4.92 53.90
C GLN A 6 -30.04 -4.38 52.62
N LEU A 7 -31.29 -3.90 52.66
CA LEU A 7 -31.91 -3.30 51.47
C LEU A 7 -31.21 -2.00 51.06
N TYR A 8 -30.85 -1.13 52.02
CA TYR A 8 -30.10 0.09 51.73
C TYR A 8 -28.67 -0.17 51.25
N ALA A 9 -28.00 -1.20 51.78
CA ALA A 9 -26.67 -1.62 51.30
C ALA A 9 -26.73 -2.16 49.86
N SER A 10 -27.76 -2.93 49.50
CA SER A 10 -27.95 -3.45 48.15
C SER A 10 -28.34 -2.34 47.16
N LEU A 11 -29.19 -1.40 47.56
CA LEU A 11 -29.57 -0.25 46.72
C LEU A 11 -28.42 0.73 46.50
N SER A 12 -27.56 0.94 47.50
CA SER A 12 -26.35 1.76 47.33
C SER A 12 -25.28 1.08 46.47
N LEU A 13 -25.15 -0.25 46.54
CA LEU A 13 -24.28 -1.03 45.64
C LEU A 13 -24.78 -1.06 44.19
N ILE A 14 -26.09 -1.00 43.98
CA ILE A 14 -26.69 -0.90 42.63
C ILE A 14 -26.56 0.53 42.09
N ALA A 15 -26.73 1.56 42.93
CA ALA A 15 -26.50 2.95 42.54
C ALA A 15 -25.02 3.22 42.17
N LEU A 16 -24.07 2.67 42.93
CA LEU A 16 -22.63 2.79 42.64
C LEU A 16 -22.22 2.07 41.35
N LYS A 17 -23.03 1.12 40.86
CA LYS A 17 -22.76 0.34 39.64
C LYS A 17 -23.45 0.92 38.41
N LEU A 18 -24.26 1.96 38.58
CA LEU A 18 -24.93 2.70 37.50
C LEU A 18 -24.28 4.07 37.23
N GLU A 19 -23.36 4.53 38.08
CA GLU A 19 -22.58 5.76 37.86
C GLU A 19 -21.25 5.55 37.12
N ASP A 20 -20.82 4.30 36.87
CA ASP A 20 -19.66 4.00 36.03
C ASP A 20 -20.05 3.88 34.55
N GLY A 21 -20.64 4.97 34.04
CA GLY A 21 -21.00 5.18 32.63
C GLY A 21 -19.90 5.87 31.83
N SER A 22 -18.66 5.79 32.28
CA SER A 22 -17.52 6.48 31.68
C SER A 22 -16.41 5.47 31.40
N SER A 23 -16.02 5.40 30.13
CA SER A 23 -14.74 4.78 29.72
C SER A 23 -14.70 3.26 29.82
N ARG A 24 -15.55 2.57 29.04
CA ARG A 24 -15.06 1.31 28.45
C ARG A 24 -14.00 1.73 27.42
N PRO A 25 -12.70 1.47 27.63
CA PRO A 25 -11.79 1.51 26.50
C PRO A 25 -12.32 0.47 25.51
N LEU A 26 -12.62 0.91 24.29
CA LEU A 26 -12.76 0.00 23.16
C LEU A 26 -11.60 -0.98 23.25
N PRO A 27 -11.82 -2.30 23.06
CA PRO A 27 -10.72 -3.24 23.08
C PRO A 27 -9.70 -2.73 22.08
N SER A 28 -8.52 -2.33 22.58
CA SER A 28 -7.41 -2.02 21.70
C SER A 28 -7.11 -3.34 21.03
N ASP A 29 -7.64 -3.51 19.82
CA ASP A 29 -7.34 -4.64 18.96
C ASP A 29 -5.88 -4.48 18.55
N ARG A 30 -4.99 -4.84 19.48
CA ARG A 30 -3.54 -4.92 19.32
C ARG A 30 -3.15 -6.10 18.42
N ASN A 31 -4.07 -6.57 17.60
CA ASN A 31 -3.78 -7.34 16.40
C ASN A 31 -3.91 -6.43 15.17
N HIS A 32 -3.03 -5.42 15.08
CA HIS A 32 -2.48 -5.03 13.79
C HIS A 32 -1.60 -6.18 13.28
N LEU A 33 -2.20 -7.34 13.09
CA LEU A 33 -1.62 -8.39 12.29
C LEU A 33 -1.35 -7.74 10.96
N ARG A 34 -0.08 -7.78 10.56
CA ARG A 34 0.36 -7.54 9.20
C ARG A 34 -0.51 -8.40 8.32
N VAL A 35 -1.63 -7.87 7.83
CA VAL A 35 -2.37 -8.49 6.74
C VAL A 35 -1.51 -8.18 5.53
N MET A 36 -0.42 -8.94 5.39
CA MET A 36 0.22 -9.11 4.09
C MET A 36 -0.93 -9.46 3.16
N ASP A 37 -1.03 -8.74 2.05
CA ASP A 37 -2.07 -8.98 1.07
C ASP A 37 -1.99 -10.45 0.65
N LEU A 38 -2.86 -11.27 1.26
CA LEU A 38 -2.83 -12.73 1.17
C LEU A 38 -2.99 -13.14 -0.29
N ALA A 39 -3.69 -12.31 -1.07
CA ALA A 39 -3.86 -12.46 -2.50
C ALA A 39 -2.55 -12.28 -3.27
N THR A 40 -1.66 -11.36 -2.86
CA THR A 40 -0.32 -11.21 -3.44
C THR A 40 0.52 -12.46 -3.20
N GLY A 41 0.58 -12.92 -1.94
CA GLY A 41 1.36 -14.09 -1.56
C GLY A 41 0.83 -15.36 -2.24
N LEU A 42 -0.48 -15.58 -2.19
CA LEU A 42 -1.14 -16.73 -2.83
C LEU A 42 -1.06 -16.68 -4.35
N GLY A 43 -1.16 -15.50 -4.97
CA GLY A 43 -1.03 -15.33 -6.42
C GLY A 43 0.38 -15.64 -6.90
N LEU A 44 1.41 -15.11 -6.22
CA LEU A 44 2.81 -15.38 -6.56
C LEU A 44 3.15 -16.87 -6.34
N LEU A 45 2.75 -17.44 -5.21
CA LEU A 45 2.94 -18.87 -4.91
C LEU A 45 2.16 -19.75 -5.88
N GLY A 46 0.93 -19.37 -6.23
CA GLY A 46 0.08 -20.06 -7.21
C GLY A 46 0.75 -20.11 -8.57
N GLY A 47 1.17 -18.97 -9.11
CA GLY A 47 1.88 -18.92 -10.40
C GLY A 47 3.18 -19.72 -10.38
N ALA A 48 3.97 -19.61 -9.31
CA ALA A 48 5.21 -20.38 -9.17
C ALA A 48 4.93 -21.89 -9.06
N SER A 49 3.87 -22.28 -8.34
CA SER A 49 3.48 -23.67 -8.17
C SER A 49 3.08 -24.31 -9.49
N VAL A 50 2.40 -23.59 -10.38
CA VAL A 50 2.03 -24.11 -11.70
C VAL A 50 3.28 -24.46 -12.52
N VAL A 51 4.27 -23.56 -12.55
CA VAL A 51 5.53 -23.79 -13.25
C VAL A 51 6.31 -24.94 -12.62
N ILE A 52 6.42 -24.97 -11.29
CA ILE A 52 7.16 -26.00 -10.56
C ILE A 52 6.51 -27.38 -10.72
N VAL A 53 5.18 -27.47 -10.62
CA VAL A 53 4.44 -28.74 -10.80
C VAL A 53 4.62 -29.26 -12.22
N LEU A 54 4.58 -28.39 -13.24
CA LEU A 54 4.84 -28.80 -14.61
C LEU A 54 6.24 -29.42 -14.78
N ILE A 55 7.27 -28.76 -14.22
CA ILE A 55 8.65 -29.26 -14.26
C ILE A 55 8.77 -30.61 -13.53
N LEU A 56 8.05 -30.79 -12.42
CA LEU A 56 8.04 -32.05 -11.67
C LEU A 56 7.36 -33.18 -12.46
N ILE A 57 6.27 -32.89 -13.19
CA ILE A 57 5.58 -33.85 -14.05
C ILE A 57 6.48 -34.29 -15.22
N ASP A 58 7.24 -33.35 -15.81
CA ASP A 58 8.14 -33.61 -16.93
C ASP A 58 9.47 -34.29 -16.53
N GLY A 59 9.59 -34.77 -15.28
CA GLY A 59 10.73 -35.56 -14.80
C GLY A 59 11.69 -34.81 -13.86
N GLY A 60 11.35 -33.60 -13.42
CA GLY A 60 11.99 -32.93 -12.27
C GLY A 60 13.40 -32.39 -12.51
N ASN A 61 13.84 -32.24 -13.77
CA ASN A 61 15.17 -31.73 -14.07
C ASN A 61 15.23 -30.19 -14.04
N PHE A 62 15.26 -29.61 -12.84
CA PHE A 62 15.36 -28.15 -12.64
C PHE A 62 16.63 -27.54 -13.27
N ALA A 63 17.71 -28.30 -13.39
CA ALA A 63 18.96 -27.83 -13.98
C ALA A 63 18.82 -27.51 -15.48
N ALA A 64 17.89 -28.18 -16.18
CA ALA A 64 17.62 -27.89 -17.59
C ALA A 64 16.96 -26.53 -17.82
N TYR A 65 16.27 -25.99 -16.81
CA TYR A 65 15.59 -24.70 -16.86
C TYR A 65 16.42 -23.56 -16.28
N PHE A 66 17.71 -23.76 -16.02
CA PHE A 66 18.60 -22.71 -15.51
C PHE A 66 19.72 -22.43 -16.51
N ASP A 67 19.56 -21.37 -17.30
CA ASP A 67 20.57 -20.91 -18.26
C ASP A 67 21.11 -19.53 -17.87
N LYS A 68 22.42 -19.48 -17.59
CA LYS A 68 23.13 -18.26 -17.20
C LYS A 68 23.10 -17.17 -18.28
N HIS A 69 23.15 -17.53 -19.57
CA HIS A 69 23.18 -16.57 -20.67
C HIS A 69 21.80 -15.95 -20.85
N ALA A 70 20.74 -16.75 -20.81
CA ALA A 70 19.37 -16.26 -20.83
C ALA A 70 19.12 -15.28 -19.67
N LEU A 71 19.54 -15.60 -18.44
CA LEU A 71 19.41 -14.70 -17.30
C LEU A 71 20.15 -13.36 -17.49
N ILE A 72 21.37 -13.39 -18.02
CA ILE A 72 22.15 -12.16 -18.28
C ILE A 72 21.44 -11.27 -19.31
N VAL A 73 20.91 -11.85 -20.38
CA VAL A 73 20.19 -11.08 -21.41
C VAL A 73 18.92 -10.45 -20.84
N ILE A 74 18.14 -11.19 -20.05
CA ILE A 74 16.89 -10.66 -19.50
C ILE A 74 17.16 -9.65 -18.39
N PHE A 75 17.91 -10.00 -17.34
CA PHE A 75 18.17 -9.08 -16.24
C PHE A 75 19.04 -7.91 -16.69
N GLY A 76 20.13 -8.16 -17.40
CA GLY A 76 21.02 -7.11 -17.89
C GLY A 76 20.33 -6.20 -18.91
N GLY A 77 19.62 -6.79 -19.89
CA GLY A 77 18.90 -6.06 -20.92
C GLY A 77 17.72 -5.26 -20.37
N ALA A 78 16.85 -5.88 -19.56
CA ALA A 78 15.70 -5.21 -18.97
C ALA A 78 16.14 -4.09 -18.02
N THR A 79 17.14 -4.32 -17.15
CA THR A 79 17.68 -3.26 -16.28
C THR A 79 18.31 -2.13 -17.09
N ALA A 80 19.11 -2.43 -18.11
CA ALA A 80 19.69 -1.40 -18.98
C ALA A 80 18.62 -0.59 -19.71
N ALA A 81 17.57 -1.23 -20.23
CA ALA A 81 16.45 -0.54 -20.86
C ALA A 81 15.67 0.32 -19.88
N THR A 82 15.49 -0.10 -18.62
CA THR A 82 14.90 0.74 -17.57
C THR A 82 15.80 1.93 -17.25
N MET A 83 17.13 1.76 -17.19
CA MET A 83 18.10 2.85 -16.99
C MET A 83 18.13 3.85 -18.15
N LEU A 84 17.77 3.44 -19.37
CA LEU A 84 17.60 4.35 -20.51
C LEU A 84 16.30 5.17 -20.41
N ARG A 85 15.28 4.67 -19.71
CA ARG A 85 13.97 5.32 -19.60
C ARG A 85 13.88 6.30 -18.43
N PHE A 86 14.63 6.07 -17.35
CA PHE A 86 14.53 6.86 -16.12
C PHE A 86 15.91 7.32 -15.62
N PRO A 87 16.00 8.50 -14.99
CA PRO A 87 17.22 8.93 -14.32
C PRO A 87 17.55 7.98 -13.17
N PHE A 88 18.84 7.83 -12.88
CA PHE A 88 19.34 6.86 -11.88
C PHE A 88 18.75 7.10 -10.47
N SER A 89 18.50 8.35 -10.10
CA SER A 89 17.88 8.71 -8.82
C SER A 89 16.51 8.06 -8.63
N VAL A 90 15.67 8.10 -9.66
CA VAL A 90 14.30 7.54 -9.63
C VAL A 90 14.34 6.02 -9.47
N ILE A 91 15.29 5.33 -10.11
CA ILE A 91 15.41 3.87 -10.01
C ILE A 91 15.85 3.47 -8.60
N VAL A 92 16.85 4.16 -8.03
CA VAL A 92 17.40 3.84 -6.70
C VAL A 92 16.36 4.05 -5.60
N HIS A 93 15.46 5.04 -5.73
CA HIS A 93 14.39 5.26 -4.77
C HIS A 93 13.13 4.42 -5.06
N GLY A 94 12.76 4.28 -6.32
CA GLY A 94 11.52 3.62 -6.76
C GLY A 94 11.50 2.11 -6.52
N VAL A 95 12.64 1.41 -6.70
CA VAL A 95 12.73 -0.04 -6.48
C VAL A 95 12.51 -0.43 -5.00
N PRO A 96 13.28 0.07 -4.01
CA PRO A 96 13.05 -0.30 -2.62
C PRO A 96 11.69 0.18 -2.10
N MET A 97 11.19 1.31 -2.61
CA MET A 97 9.86 1.81 -2.28
C MET A 97 8.78 0.85 -2.78
N GLY A 98 8.76 0.51 -4.07
CA GLY A 98 7.75 -0.40 -4.62
C GLY A 98 7.80 -1.79 -3.98
N LEU A 99 8.99 -2.32 -3.67
CA LEU A 99 9.10 -3.59 -2.94
C LEU A 99 8.53 -3.46 -1.51
N ARG A 100 8.89 -2.41 -0.77
CA ARG A 100 8.39 -2.23 0.60
C ARG A 100 6.87 -2.08 0.63
N TYR A 101 6.30 -1.28 -0.27
CA TYR A 101 4.87 -1.01 -0.31
C TYR A 101 4.05 -2.17 -0.90
N ALA A 102 4.58 -2.90 -1.89
CA ALA A 102 3.91 -4.09 -2.42
C ALA A 102 3.78 -5.21 -1.38
N PHE A 103 4.73 -5.32 -0.45
CA PHE A 103 4.71 -6.33 0.61
C PHE A 103 4.19 -5.81 1.97
N THR A 104 4.13 -4.49 2.15
CA THR A 104 3.65 -3.85 3.38
C THR A 104 2.48 -2.93 3.05
N MET A 105 1.27 -3.50 2.96
CA MET A 105 0.06 -2.69 2.97
C MET A 105 -0.22 -2.23 4.41
N ARG A 106 0.14 -0.99 4.72
CA ARG A 106 -0.58 -0.24 5.76
C ARG A 106 -1.74 0.43 5.04
N SER A 107 -2.91 -0.20 5.03
CA SER A 107 -4.14 0.47 4.62
C SER A 107 -4.68 1.15 5.86
N VAL A 108 -4.60 2.49 5.90
CA VAL A 108 -5.35 3.27 6.89
C VAL A 108 -6.77 3.36 6.35
N LYS A 109 -7.75 2.84 7.09
CA LYS A 109 -9.14 2.88 6.63
C LYS A 109 -9.63 4.33 6.70
N PRO A 110 -10.21 4.88 5.61
CA PRO A 110 -10.76 6.23 5.63
C PRO A 110 -11.78 6.46 6.75
N ARG A 111 -12.54 5.43 7.12
CA ARG A 111 -13.45 5.43 8.28
C ARG A 111 -12.73 5.81 9.59
N ASP A 112 -11.62 5.14 9.88
CA ASP A 112 -10.88 5.34 11.13
C ASP A 112 -10.30 6.77 11.16
N LEU A 113 -9.83 7.28 10.02
CA LEU A 113 -9.37 8.67 9.88
C LEU A 113 -10.50 9.68 10.14
N ILE A 114 -11.71 9.46 9.61
CA ILE A 114 -12.85 10.35 9.84
C ILE A 114 -13.20 10.42 11.33
N GLU A 115 -13.24 9.28 12.01
CA GLU A 115 -13.52 9.20 13.45
C GLU A 115 -12.43 9.90 14.27
N GLU A 116 -11.17 9.70 13.92
CA GLU A 116 -10.03 10.35 14.57
C GLU A 116 -10.05 11.88 14.36
N ILE A 117 -10.25 12.35 13.12
CA ILE A 117 -10.37 13.78 12.79
C ILE A 117 -11.57 14.41 13.50
N THR A 118 -12.71 13.72 13.57
CA THR A 118 -13.89 14.21 14.29
C THR A 118 -13.59 14.38 15.79
N ARG A 119 -12.88 13.42 16.41
CA ARG A 119 -12.44 13.51 17.81
C ARG A 119 -11.51 14.69 18.03
N ILE A 120 -10.56 14.92 17.13
CA ILE A 120 -9.64 16.07 17.16
C ILE A 120 -10.45 17.37 17.09
N ALA A 121 -11.44 17.47 16.19
CA ALA A 121 -12.31 18.64 16.07
C ALA A 121 -13.06 18.96 17.37
N GLU A 122 -13.55 17.93 18.08
CA GLU A 122 -14.20 18.11 19.38
C GLU A 122 -13.25 18.64 20.46
N VAL A 123 -12.02 18.11 20.49
CA VAL A 123 -11.00 18.53 21.46
C VAL A 123 -10.62 19.99 21.24
N VAL A 124 -10.36 20.40 19.99
CA VAL A 124 -10.05 21.81 19.65
C VAL A 124 -11.17 22.74 20.07
N ARG A 125 -12.43 22.32 19.89
CA ARG A 125 -13.58 23.16 20.21
C ARG A 125 -13.80 23.31 21.73
N LYS A 126 -13.53 22.26 22.51
CA LYS A 126 -13.72 22.27 23.98
C LYS A 126 -12.54 22.91 24.72
N SER A 127 -11.32 22.58 24.32
CA SER A 127 -10.10 22.87 25.07
C SER A 127 -9.15 23.83 24.34
N GLY A 128 -9.51 24.25 23.12
CA GLY A 128 -8.70 25.13 22.28
C GLY A 128 -7.57 24.40 21.52
N PRO A 129 -6.87 25.11 20.62
CA PRO A 129 -5.80 24.53 19.80
C PRO A 129 -4.62 23.96 20.59
N MET A 130 -4.30 24.53 21.76
CA MET A 130 -3.17 24.09 22.60
C MET A 130 -3.35 22.68 23.17
N ALA A 131 -4.60 22.19 23.25
CA ALA A 131 -4.89 20.85 23.72
C ALA A 131 -4.42 19.75 22.75
N LEU A 132 -4.07 20.13 21.52
CA LEU A 132 -3.60 19.21 20.47
C LEU A 132 -2.18 18.69 20.69
N GLU A 133 -1.35 19.39 21.46
CA GLU A 133 0.07 19.01 21.66
C GLU A 133 0.24 17.65 22.35
N ASN A 134 -0.74 17.25 23.17
CA ASN A 134 -0.69 16.02 23.96
C ASN A 134 -1.48 14.86 23.33
N LEU A 135 -2.01 15.04 22.12
CA LEU A 135 -2.84 14.03 21.49
C LEU A 135 -1.97 13.06 20.67
N GLU A 136 -2.01 11.78 21.03
CA GLU A 136 -1.41 10.73 20.20
C GLU A 136 -2.27 10.52 18.95
N VAL A 137 -1.67 10.77 17.78
CA VAL A 137 -2.31 10.62 16.49
C VAL A 137 -1.73 9.41 15.77
N SER A 138 -2.59 8.58 15.20
CA SER A 138 -2.22 7.29 14.61
C SER A 138 -1.43 7.41 13.29
N ASP A 139 -1.78 8.44 12.51
CA ASP A 139 -1.21 8.72 11.19
C ASP A 139 -0.20 9.89 11.23
N PRO A 140 1.03 9.70 10.70
CA PRO A 140 2.06 10.74 10.71
C PRO A 140 1.68 12.03 9.95
N PHE A 141 0.91 11.91 8.88
CA PHE A 141 0.49 13.05 8.05
C PHE A 141 -0.61 13.85 8.75
N LEU A 142 -1.56 13.17 9.39
CA LEU A 142 -2.54 13.81 10.27
C LEU A 142 -1.86 14.52 11.45
N ALA A 143 -0.87 13.87 12.10
CA ALA A 143 -0.12 14.45 13.20
C ALA A 143 0.64 15.73 12.80
N GLN A 144 1.09 15.83 11.55
CA GLN A 144 1.69 17.05 11.01
C GLN A 144 0.68 18.19 10.89
N GLY A 145 -0.51 17.93 10.33
CA GLY A 145 -1.57 18.95 10.24
C GLY A 145 -2.06 19.43 11.61
N VAL A 146 -2.21 18.51 12.57
CA VAL A 146 -2.56 18.83 13.97
C VAL A 146 -1.54 19.76 14.61
N ARG A 147 -0.24 19.51 14.40
CA ARG A 147 0.84 20.40 14.88
C ARG A 147 0.75 21.78 14.25
N TYR A 148 0.45 21.89 12.95
CA TYR A 148 0.30 23.20 12.33
C TYR A 148 -0.85 24.04 12.91
N ILE A 149 -1.95 23.37 13.32
CA ILE A 149 -3.04 24.07 14.02
C ILE A 149 -2.59 24.52 15.41
N ALA A 150 -1.86 23.68 16.15
CA ALA A 150 -1.35 24.01 17.48
C ALA A 150 -0.37 25.19 17.44
N ASP A 151 0.52 25.22 16.45
CA ASP A 151 1.49 26.29 16.20
C ASP A 151 0.84 27.59 15.70
N GLY A 152 -0.43 27.55 15.32
CA GLY A 152 -1.22 28.73 14.96
C GLY A 152 -1.02 29.24 13.54
N TYR A 153 -0.51 28.41 12.62
CA TYR A 153 -0.34 28.78 11.21
C TYR A 153 -1.67 29.15 10.54
N ASP A 154 -1.59 29.94 9.46
CA ASP A 154 -2.73 30.33 8.64
C ASP A 154 -3.25 29.18 7.78
N ARG A 155 -4.52 29.28 7.37
CA ARG A 155 -5.23 28.26 6.63
C ARG A 155 -4.58 28.01 5.27
N GLU A 156 -4.20 29.08 4.58
CA GLU A 156 -3.54 29.04 3.28
C GLU A 156 -2.17 28.36 3.38
N PHE A 157 -1.34 28.69 4.37
CA PHE A 157 -0.07 28.01 4.60
C PHE A 157 -0.23 26.51 4.88
N ILE A 158 -1.19 26.14 5.73
CA ILE A 158 -1.47 24.73 6.04
C ILE A 158 -1.87 23.97 4.78
N ARG A 159 -2.81 24.54 4.00
CA ARG A 159 -3.25 23.97 2.72
C ARG A 159 -2.06 23.78 1.78
N ASP A 160 -1.35 24.85 1.45
CA ASP A 160 -0.27 24.83 0.47
C ASP A 160 0.85 23.86 0.86
N THR A 161 1.18 23.80 2.15
CA THR A 161 2.26 22.94 2.65
C THR A 161 1.84 21.47 2.63
N MET A 162 0.63 21.16 3.09
CA MET A 162 0.14 19.77 3.11
C MET A 162 -0.21 19.24 1.71
N GLU A 163 -0.77 20.08 0.83
CA GLU A 163 -0.99 19.73 -0.58
C GLU A 163 0.35 19.44 -1.28
N ARG A 164 1.38 20.28 -1.07
CA ARG A 164 2.73 20.01 -1.60
C ARG A 164 3.34 18.72 -1.05
N ASP A 165 3.17 18.41 0.24
CA ASP A 165 3.69 17.16 0.81
C ASP A 165 2.96 15.94 0.24
N ARG A 166 1.62 16.00 0.13
CA ARG A 166 0.82 14.97 -0.56
C ARG A 166 1.31 14.78 -1.99
N ASP A 167 1.43 15.86 -2.77
CA ASP A 167 1.79 15.78 -4.18
C ASP A 167 3.20 15.20 -4.37
N ASN A 168 4.16 15.60 -3.55
CA ASN A 168 5.49 15.01 -3.53
C ASN A 168 5.44 13.51 -3.21
N PHE A 169 4.67 13.12 -2.19
CA PHE A 169 4.54 11.71 -1.81
C PHE A 169 3.92 10.87 -2.94
N LEU A 170 2.84 11.36 -3.56
CA LEU A 170 2.18 10.70 -4.68
C LEU A 170 3.10 10.60 -5.89
N MET A 171 3.88 11.65 -6.19
CA MET A 171 4.86 11.64 -7.26
C MET A 171 5.90 10.53 -7.07
N HIS A 172 6.45 10.37 -5.86
CA HIS A 172 7.43 9.31 -5.59
C HIS A 172 6.83 7.91 -5.76
N LEU A 173 5.57 7.73 -5.36
CA LEU A 173 4.85 6.47 -5.51
C LEU A 173 4.55 6.16 -6.98
N GLU A 174 4.17 7.19 -7.75
CA GLU A 174 3.92 7.09 -9.18
C GLU A 174 5.19 6.74 -9.96
N GLU A 175 6.30 7.42 -9.63
CA GLU A 175 7.63 7.15 -10.20
C GLU A 175 8.06 5.70 -9.92
N GLY A 176 7.86 5.21 -8.70
CA GLY A 176 8.07 3.80 -8.36
C GLY A 176 7.25 2.87 -9.25
N SER A 177 5.95 3.15 -9.44
CA SER A 177 5.06 2.32 -10.26
C SER A 177 5.50 2.29 -11.71
N LYS A 178 5.87 3.46 -12.26
CA LYS A 178 6.40 3.61 -13.63
C LYS A 178 7.68 2.80 -13.85
N VAL A 179 8.59 2.76 -12.89
CA VAL A 179 9.83 1.96 -12.99
C VAL A 179 9.53 0.47 -13.10
N TYR A 180 8.67 -0.07 -12.23
CA TYR A 180 8.28 -1.48 -12.26
C TYR A 180 7.53 -1.84 -13.54
N ARG A 181 6.62 -0.97 -13.98
CA ARG A 181 5.88 -1.17 -15.22
C ARG A 181 6.80 -1.21 -16.42
N ALA A 182 7.70 -0.25 -16.53
CA ALA A 182 8.67 -0.19 -17.62
C ALA A 182 9.62 -1.39 -17.63
N PHE A 183 10.06 -1.87 -16.46
CA PHE A 183 10.84 -3.11 -16.37
C PHE A 183 10.02 -4.33 -16.83
N GLY A 184 8.75 -4.42 -16.41
CA GLY A 184 7.82 -5.46 -16.83
C GLY A 184 7.52 -5.45 -18.33
N ASP A 185 7.40 -4.27 -18.95
CA ASP A 185 7.19 -4.14 -20.39
C ASP A 185 8.45 -4.48 -21.21
N CYS A 186 9.63 -4.13 -20.67
CA CYS A 186 10.90 -4.39 -21.34
C CYS A 186 11.34 -5.85 -21.23
N ALA A 187 11.04 -6.55 -20.14
CA ALA A 187 11.52 -7.92 -19.92
C ALA A 187 11.11 -8.94 -21.02
N PRO A 188 9.85 -8.97 -21.50
CA PRO A 188 9.45 -9.87 -22.61
C PRO A 188 10.06 -9.45 -23.95
N ALA A 189 10.25 -8.14 -24.18
CA ALA A 189 10.92 -7.65 -25.37
C ALA A 189 12.39 -8.09 -25.44
N TRP A 190 13.10 -8.05 -24.30
CA TRP A 190 14.45 -8.63 -24.20
C TRP A 190 14.44 -10.15 -24.28
N GLY A 191 13.35 -10.81 -23.89
CA GLY A 191 13.08 -12.22 -24.19
C GLY A 191 13.14 -12.53 -25.68
N MET A 192 12.44 -11.71 -26.48
CA MET A 192 12.46 -11.83 -27.94
C MET A 192 13.83 -11.54 -28.56
N ILE A 193 14.61 -10.62 -27.98
CA ILE A 193 16.01 -10.39 -28.40
C ILE A 193 16.88 -11.61 -28.05
N GLY A 194 16.67 -12.21 -26.88
CA GLY A 194 17.34 -13.43 -26.45
C GLY A 194 17.10 -14.62 -27.38
N THR A 195 15.87 -14.80 -27.88
CA THR A 195 15.60 -15.81 -28.91
C THR A 195 16.39 -15.55 -30.19
N ILE A 196 16.49 -14.29 -30.63
CA ILE A 196 17.27 -13.95 -31.83
C ILE A 196 18.75 -14.27 -31.60
N LEU A 197 19.33 -13.93 -30.45
CA LEU A 197 20.72 -14.25 -30.12
C LEU A 197 20.96 -15.77 -30.07
N GLY A 198 20.01 -16.54 -29.51
CA GLY A 198 20.06 -18.00 -29.49
C GLY A 198 19.98 -18.60 -30.89
N MET A 199 19.10 -18.09 -31.75
CA MET A 199 19.01 -18.52 -33.16
C MET A 199 20.29 -18.21 -33.94
N VAL A 200 20.89 -17.03 -33.75
CA VAL A 200 22.18 -16.69 -34.38
C VAL A 200 23.26 -17.70 -33.97
N THR A 201 23.31 -18.05 -32.69
CA THR A 201 24.27 -19.04 -32.16
C THR A 201 24.00 -20.45 -32.71
N MET A 202 22.72 -20.82 -32.85
CA MET A 202 22.30 -22.09 -33.42
C MET A 202 22.76 -22.20 -34.88
N PHE A 203 22.48 -21.18 -35.72
CA PHE A 203 22.90 -21.18 -37.12
C PHE A 203 24.42 -21.13 -37.28
N ALA A 204 25.14 -20.44 -36.38
CA ALA A 204 26.59 -20.41 -36.39
C ALA A 204 27.23 -21.79 -36.11
N ASN A 205 26.53 -22.68 -35.41
CA ASN A 205 27.00 -24.02 -35.06
C ASN A 205 26.26 -25.14 -35.82
N MET A 206 25.62 -24.81 -36.94
CA MET A 206 24.75 -25.75 -37.67
C MET A 206 25.46 -26.99 -38.21
N SER A 207 26.79 -26.94 -38.33
CA SER A 207 27.63 -28.08 -38.71
C SER A 207 27.76 -29.15 -37.61
N ASP A 208 27.44 -28.83 -36.36
CA ASP A 208 27.54 -29.74 -35.21
C ASP A 208 26.17 -29.93 -34.53
N PRO A 209 25.46 -31.04 -34.82
CA PRO A 209 24.15 -31.33 -34.24
C PRO A 209 24.12 -31.34 -32.71
N SER A 210 25.25 -31.65 -32.05
CA SER A 210 25.33 -31.72 -30.59
C SER A 210 25.19 -30.35 -29.92
N LYS A 211 25.51 -29.26 -30.64
CA LYS A 211 25.45 -27.88 -30.14
C LYS A 211 24.13 -27.17 -30.44
N LEU A 212 23.30 -27.75 -31.33
CA LEU A 212 22.00 -27.18 -31.69
C LEU A 212 21.01 -27.19 -30.52
N GLY A 213 20.92 -28.31 -29.79
CA GLY A 213 20.02 -28.47 -28.66
C GLY A 213 20.23 -27.42 -27.56
N PRO A 214 21.46 -27.24 -27.04
CA PRO A 214 21.76 -26.22 -26.05
C PRO A 214 21.43 -24.79 -26.52
N ALA A 215 21.78 -24.43 -27.76
CA ALA A 215 21.51 -23.09 -28.29
C ALA A 215 20.01 -22.79 -28.43
N MET A 216 19.23 -23.79 -28.84
CA MET A 216 17.77 -23.70 -28.91
C MET A 216 17.14 -23.58 -27.51
N ALA A 217 17.65 -24.34 -26.54
CA ALA A 217 17.19 -24.26 -25.15
C ALA A 217 17.41 -22.86 -24.55
N THR A 218 18.61 -22.27 -24.74
CA THR A 218 18.88 -20.90 -24.28
C THR A 218 17.91 -19.89 -24.90
N ALA A 219 17.58 -20.02 -26.19
CA ALA A 219 16.63 -19.16 -26.89
C ALA A 219 15.23 -19.22 -26.25
N LEU A 220 14.70 -20.43 -26.05
CA LEU A 220 13.37 -20.63 -25.48
C LEU A 220 13.29 -20.21 -24.01
N LEU A 221 14.34 -20.48 -23.23
CA LEU A 221 14.43 -20.08 -21.83
C LEU A 221 14.45 -18.56 -21.66
N ALA A 222 15.09 -17.81 -22.57
CA ALA A 222 15.07 -16.35 -22.54
C ALA A 222 13.65 -15.79 -22.63
N THR A 223 12.82 -16.32 -23.54
CA THR A 223 11.40 -15.93 -23.66
C THR A 223 10.60 -16.31 -22.41
N LEU A 224 10.82 -17.52 -21.88
CA LEU A 224 10.16 -17.97 -20.66
C LEU A 224 10.48 -17.04 -19.47
N TYR A 225 11.76 -16.73 -19.23
CA TYR A 225 12.15 -15.85 -18.13
C TYR A 225 11.61 -14.44 -18.28
N GLY A 226 11.66 -13.87 -19.49
CA GLY A 226 11.10 -12.55 -19.75
C GLY A 226 9.60 -12.49 -19.44
N ALA A 227 8.84 -13.50 -19.88
CA ALA A 227 7.40 -13.58 -19.62
C ALA A 227 7.08 -13.81 -18.13
N LEU A 228 7.81 -14.68 -17.44
CA LEU A 228 7.59 -14.96 -16.02
C LEU A 228 7.90 -13.74 -15.15
N ILE A 229 9.05 -13.10 -15.35
CA ILE A 229 9.47 -11.94 -14.55
C ILE A 229 8.50 -10.77 -14.76
N ALA A 230 8.07 -10.52 -16.01
CA ALA A 230 7.11 -9.47 -16.31
C ALA A 230 5.75 -9.70 -15.63
N ASN A 231 5.15 -10.87 -15.85
CA ASN A 231 3.75 -11.10 -15.48
C ASN A 231 3.56 -11.59 -14.05
N MET A 232 4.56 -12.24 -13.45
CA MET A 232 4.43 -12.72 -12.06
C MET A 232 4.95 -11.71 -11.04
N ILE A 233 5.89 -10.85 -11.43
CA ILE A 233 6.60 -9.98 -10.48
C ILE A 233 6.41 -8.51 -10.84
N ALA A 234 6.93 -8.06 -11.97
CA ALA A 234 7.07 -6.64 -12.25
C ALA A 234 5.73 -5.91 -12.46
N LEU A 235 4.86 -6.42 -13.34
CA LEU A 235 3.57 -5.80 -13.65
C LEU A 235 2.59 -5.84 -12.46
N PRO A 236 2.40 -6.98 -11.75
CA PRO A 236 1.54 -7.00 -10.57
C PRO A 236 1.99 -6.05 -9.46
N ILE A 237 3.31 -5.87 -9.28
CA ILE A 237 3.84 -4.88 -8.32
C ILE A 237 3.51 -3.47 -8.77
N ALA A 238 3.67 -3.16 -10.07
CA ALA A 238 3.33 -1.85 -10.62
C ALA A 238 1.85 -1.50 -10.43
N ASP A 239 0.95 -2.45 -10.73
CA ASP A 239 -0.50 -2.27 -10.60
C ASP A 239 -0.91 -2.08 -9.14
N LYS A 240 -0.34 -2.85 -8.20
CA LYS A 240 -0.61 -2.64 -6.77
C LYS A 240 -0.14 -1.30 -6.25
N LEU A 241 1.01 -0.84 -6.73
CA LEU A 241 1.53 0.47 -6.34
C LEU A 241 0.65 1.59 -6.87
N HIS A 242 0.04 1.41 -8.05
CA HIS A 242 -0.92 2.34 -8.61
C HIS A 242 -2.23 2.39 -7.82
N VAL A 243 -2.81 1.23 -7.46
CA VAL A 243 -3.99 1.19 -6.57
C VAL A 243 -3.69 1.86 -5.24
N LYS A 244 -2.51 1.61 -4.68
CA LYS A 244 -2.09 2.22 -3.42
C LYS A 244 -1.95 3.74 -3.53
N LEU A 245 -1.51 4.24 -4.69
CA LEU A 245 -1.44 5.67 -4.96
C LEU A 245 -2.83 6.30 -4.91
N GLU A 246 -3.82 5.70 -5.54
CA GLU A 246 -5.20 6.19 -5.51
C GLU A 246 -5.77 6.19 -4.07
N GLU A 247 -5.53 5.13 -3.29
CA GLU A 247 -5.96 5.06 -1.89
C GLU A 247 -5.31 6.16 -1.02
N GLU A 248 -4.01 6.40 -1.20
CA GLU A 248 -3.26 7.41 -0.44
C GLU A 248 -3.66 8.83 -0.85
N ASP A 249 -3.98 9.07 -2.13
CA ASP A 249 -4.47 10.37 -2.61
C ASP A 249 -5.80 10.74 -1.93
N VAL A 250 -6.75 9.80 -1.92
CA VAL A 250 -8.03 9.98 -1.24
C VAL A 250 -7.83 10.20 0.26
N SER A 251 -7.00 9.37 0.91
CA SER A 251 -6.78 9.44 2.36
C SER A 251 -6.11 10.75 2.79
N ARG A 252 -5.08 11.20 2.06
CA ARG A 252 -4.38 12.46 2.36
C ARG A 252 -5.25 13.67 2.04
N SER A 253 -6.02 13.64 0.96
CA SER A 253 -6.96 14.72 0.64
C SER A 253 -8.05 14.86 1.70
N LEU A 254 -8.58 13.74 2.21
CA LEU A 254 -9.50 13.71 3.36
C LEU A 254 -8.87 14.35 4.60
N VAL A 255 -7.61 14.02 4.91
CA VAL A 255 -6.89 14.61 6.05
C VAL A 255 -6.71 16.12 5.88
N ILE A 256 -6.32 16.60 4.70
CA ILE A 256 -6.15 18.03 4.40
C ILE A 256 -7.47 18.77 4.65
N ASP A 257 -8.56 18.32 4.03
CA ASP A 257 -9.88 18.95 4.22
C ASP A 257 -10.33 18.91 5.68
N GLY A 258 -10.10 17.79 6.37
CA GLY A 258 -10.40 17.65 7.80
C GLY A 258 -9.67 18.67 8.66
N ILE A 259 -8.37 18.82 8.46
CA ILE A 259 -7.52 19.80 9.18
C ILE A 259 -7.98 21.23 8.90
N LEU A 260 -8.31 21.56 7.65
CA LEU A 260 -8.78 22.89 7.28
C LEU A 260 -10.14 23.22 7.92
N LEU A 261 -11.06 22.25 7.98
CA LEU A 261 -12.35 22.42 8.65
C LEU A 261 -12.20 22.60 10.16
N ILE A 262 -11.24 21.90 10.79
CA ILE A 262 -10.91 22.10 12.21
C ILE A 262 -10.34 23.49 12.43
N ARG A 263 -9.44 23.95 11.55
CA ARG A 263 -8.85 25.30 11.62
C ARG A 263 -9.92 26.40 11.50
N ASP A 264 -10.93 26.18 10.66
CA ASP A 264 -12.10 27.06 10.49
C ASP A 264 -13.10 27.01 11.66
N ALA A 265 -12.78 26.25 12.73
CA ALA A 265 -13.61 26.06 13.91
C ALA A 265 -15.04 25.56 13.60
N LYS A 266 -15.19 24.72 12.56
CA LYS A 266 -16.47 24.10 12.21
C LYS A 266 -16.90 23.10 13.30
N SER A 267 -18.21 22.85 13.40
CA SER A 267 -18.72 21.85 14.35
C SER A 267 -18.26 20.45 13.94
N ALA A 268 -17.89 19.61 14.92
CA ALA A 268 -17.45 18.23 14.66
C ALA A 268 -18.46 17.42 13.83
N SER A 269 -19.76 17.65 14.03
CA SER A 269 -20.82 17.06 13.20
C SER A 269 -20.73 17.46 11.72
N LEU A 270 -20.46 18.74 11.44
CA LEU A 270 -20.27 19.23 10.07
C LEU A 270 -18.98 18.70 9.45
N VAL A 271 -17.89 18.62 10.24
CA VAL A 271 -16.64 18.00 9.79
C VAL A 271 -16.90 16.56 9.36
N ARG A 272 -17.59 15.78 10.21
CA ARG A 272 -17.95 14.40 9.90
C ARG A 272 -18.80 14.28 8.64
N GLU A 273 -19.86 15.09 8.51
CA GLU A 273 -20.75 15.07 7.35
C GLU A 273 -20.00 15.35 6.04
N MET A 274 -19.12 16.35 6.05
CA MET A 274 -18.31 16.69 4.88
C MET A 274 -17.30 15.60 4.52
N LEU A 275 -16.68 14.95 5.52
CA LEU A 275 -15.69 13.91 5.26
C LEU A 275 -16.31 12.56 4.86
N ILE A 276 -17.57 12.29 5.21
CA ILE A 276 -18.30 11.09 4.73
C ILE A 276 -18.42 11.12 3.19
N ALA A 277 -18.38 12.30 2.56
CA ALA A 277 -18.39 12.44 1.10
C ALA A 277 -17.15 11.81 0.42
N TYR A 278 -16.08 11.49 1.16
CA TYR A 278 -14.92 10.78 0.63
C TYR A 278 -15.10 9.24 0.60
N LEU A 279 -16.10 8.70 1.29
CA LEU A 279 -16.33 7.26 1.33
C LEU A 279 -17.05 6.76 0.07
N PRO A 280 -16.87 5.49 -0.35
CA PRO A 280 -17.70 4.88 -1.39
C PRO A 280 -19.19 4.85 -0.99
N HIS A 281 -20.10 4.94 -1.97
CA HIS A 281 -21.56 4.97 -1.73
C HIS A 281 -22.05 3.88 -0.76
N ASN A 282 -21.60 2.63 -0.94
CA ASN A 282 -21.99 1.50 -0.09
C ASN A 282 -21.59 1.69 1.37
N THR A 283 -20.42 2.27 1.63
CA THR A 283 -19.94 2.55 3.00
C THR A 283 -20.64 3.77 3.59
N ARG A 284 -21.07 4.73 2.77
CA ARG A 284 -21.87 5.88 3.24
C ARG A 284 -23.22 5.43 3.82
N GLU A 285 -23.87 4.46 3.19
CA GLU A 285 -25.17 3.94 3.65
C GLU A 285 -25.07 3.31 5.05
N GLU A 286 -24.03 2.51 5.31
CA GLU A 286 -23.76 1.95 6.65
C GLU A 286 -23.54 3.05 7.69
N PHE A 287 -22.79 4.10 7.36
CA PHE A 287 -22.57 5.24 8.26
C PHE A 287 -23.84 6.04 8.55
N THR A 288 -24.72 6.22 7.56
CA THR A 288 -26.01 6.89 7.75
C THR A 288 -27.00 6.02 8.53
N ALA A 289 -26.91 4.70 8.40
CA ALA A 289 -27.75 3.76 9.13
C ALA A 289 -27.34 3.62 10.60
N GLU A 290 -26.05 3.71 10.93
CA GLU A 290 -25.56 3.77 12.33
C GLU A 290 -25.88 5.10 13.04
N ALA A 291 -26.10 6.18 12.27
CA ALA A 291 -26.41 7.51 12.81
C ALA A 291 -27.91 7.78 12.99
N ALA A 292 -28.78 6.91 12.47
CA ALA A 292 -30.25 6.99 12.55
C ALA A 292 -30.81 6.17 13.72
#